data_AF-Q5AX86-F1
#
_entry.id   AF-Q5AX86-F1
#
_cell.length_a   1.000
_cell.length_b   1.000
_cell.length_c   1.000
_cell.angle_alpha   90.00
_cell.angle_beta   90.00
_cell.angle_gamma   90.00
#
_symmetry.space_group_name_H-M   'P 1'
#
loop_
_entity.id
_entity.type
_entity.pdbx_description
1 polymer ?
#
loop_
_entity_poly.entity_id
_entity_poly.type
_entity_poly.pdbx_seq_one_letter_code
_entity_poly.pdbx_strand_id
1 'polypeptide(L)'
;MRAAVIQCVLPTALYGAEVFYTGKRQQWVVNSLLSLFRTAALAIIPAYKTTPTAALLREADLPDPEALFNSILRRAAISVYSDGSRTSQGAGYGYAIYFGPILVSKGHGPAGPRTEVYDAEIMGAVEGLHAALGQPCVGYSTQLKPLQVCWIPGHSGIAGNKLADKLAKLGSSIYSPDIPPSPAYLQQEAKQWLCTETYTAYANKAPETYKALNIRPHTKESRSREHKLPWWVLGRLVAACTGHRDFTAYHQYFDYTDYLESCTCGKAKTPVHFFFCPYTRKCWKDRWRCIKDGPSKTIDWLLSTAAGAEEFSRIVQESSFFKDICLNWARRSA
;
A
#
# COMPACT_ATOMS: atom_id res chain seq x y z
N MET A 1 -5.48 47.77 -20.65
CA MET A 1 -4.21 47.13 -21.10
C MET A 1 -4.23 45.61 -20.97
N ARG A 2 -4.60 45.03 -19.82
CA ARG A 2 -4.62 43.56 -19.63
C ARG A 2 -5.42 42.79 -20.69
N ALA A 3 -6.66 43.20 -20.96
CA ALA A 3 -7.50 42.55 -21.96
C ALA A 3 -6.87 42.55 -23.37
N ALA A 4 -6.20 43.63 -23.75
CA ALA A 4 -5.51 43.73 -25.05
C ALA A 4 -4.31 42.78 -25.14
N VAL A 5 -3.55 42.61 -24.05
CA VAL A 5 -2.45 41.63 -24.00
C VAL A 5 -3.00 40.21 -24.16
N ILE A 6 -4.08 39.87 -23.45
CA ILE A 6 -4.67 38.53 -23.50
C ILE A 6 -5.30 38.24 -24.87
N GLN A 7 -5.99 39.20 -25.47
CA GLN A 7 -6.77 38.99 -26.69
C GLN A 7 -5.95 39.18 -27.97
N CYS A 8 -4.90 39.98 -27.96
CA CYS A 8 -4.13 40.31 -29.16
C CYS A 8 -2.70 39.78 -29.10
N VAL A 9 -2.00 39.95 -27.98
CA VAL A 9 -0.57 39.62 -27.88
C VAL A 9 -0.36 38.13 -27.68
N LEU A 10 -1.11 37.49 -26.77
CA LEU A 10 -0.96 36.05 -26.48
C LEU A 10 -1.27 35.16 -27.70
N PRO A 11 -2.37 35.34 -28.44
CA PRO A 11 -2.68 34.47 -29.58
C PRO A 11 -1.63 34.57 -30.68
N THR A 12 -1.10 35.78 -30.95
CA THR A 12 -0.03 35.98 -31.94
C THR A 12 1.29 35.37 -31.49
N ALA A 13 1.68 35.56 -30.22
CA ALA A 13 2.94 35.02 -29.69
C ALA A 13 2.93 33.48 -29.57
N LEU A 14 1.75 32.89 -29.39
CA LEU A 14 1.58 31.44 -29.20
C LEU A 14 1.10 30.73 -30.47
N TYR A 15 0.90 31.47 -31.56
CA TYR A 15 0.48 30.90 -32.83
C TYR A 15 1.49 29.86 -33.31
N GLY A 16 1.04 28.62 -33.55
CA GLY A 16 1.90 27.51 -33.98
C GLY A 16 2.77 26.91 -32.87
N ALA A 17 2.60 27.30 -31.61
CA ALA A 17 3.39 26.76 -30.49
C ALA A 17 3.29 25.23 -30.36
N GLU A 18 2.17 24.64 -30.78
CA GLU A 18 1.96 23.19 -30.85
C GLU A 18 2.92 22.44 -31.79
N VAL A 19 3.47 23.17 -32.78
CA VAL A 19 4.40 22.66 -33.81
C VAL A 19 5.84 22.85 -33.38
N PHE A 20 6.22 24.04 -32.92
CA PHE A 20 7.63 24.38 -32.67
C PHE A 20 8.10 24.13 -31.23
N TYR A 21 7.19 24.13 -30.25
CA TYR A 21 7.56 23.86 -28.85
C TYR A 21 7.46 22.36 -28.55
N THR A 22 8.48 21.82 -27.90
CA THR A 22 8.60 20.37 -27.60
C THR A 22 8.94 20.09 -26.14
N GLY A 23 9.04 21.13 -25.31
CA GLY A 23 9.33 21.05 -23.87
C GLY A 23 10.77 20.67 -23.51
N LYS A 24 11.52 19.98 -24.39
CA LYS A 24 12.91 19.58 -24.13
C LYS A 24 13.89 20.60 -24.71
N ARG A 25 14.78 21.13 -23.85
CA ARG A 25 15.93 21.99 -24.24
C ARG A 25 15.59 23.30 -24.94
N GLN A 26 14.35 23.77 -24.88
CA GLN A 26 13.89 25.02 -25.50
C GLN A 26 13.67 26.14 -24.46
N GLN A 27 14.50 26.21 -23.42
CA GLN A 27 14.39 27.25 -22.39
C GLN A 27 14.46 28.67 -22.97
N TRP A 28 15.19 28.85 -24.08
CA TRP A 28 15.27 30.12 -24.79
C TRP A 28 13.92 30.59 -25.36
N VAL A 29 13.02 29.67 -25.76
CA VAL A 29 11.66 29.99 -26.20
C VAL A 29 10.80 30.44 -25.01
N VAL A 30 10.91 29.73 -23.88
CA VAL A 30 10.26 30.11 -22.62
C VAL A 30 10.74 31.49 -22.15
N ASN A 31 12.05 31.74 -22.19
CA ASN A 31 12.65 33.01 -21.81
C ASN A 31 12.24 34.17 -22.75
N SER A 32 12.09 33.91 -24.05
CA SER A 32 11.59 34.89 -25.00
C SER A 32 10.16 35.31 -24.67
N LEU A 33 9.29 34.35 -24.36
CA LEU A 33 7.91 34.63 -23.93
C LEU A 33 7.87 35.33 -22.57
N LEU A 34 8.76 34.95 -21.64
CA LEU A 34 8.90 35.60 -20.33
C LEU A 34 9.30 37.07 -20.45
N SER A 35 10.18 37.40 -21.39
CA SER A 35 10.57 38.79 -21.68
C SER A 35 9.39 39.62 -22.19
N LEU A 36 8.60 39.05 -23.10
CA LEU A 36 7.35 39.66 -23.59
C LEU A 36 6.36 39.86 -22.44
N PHE A 37 6.15 38.85 -21.60
CA PHE A 37 5.21 38.90 -20.48
C PHE A 37 5.64 39.90 -19.42
N ARG A 38 6.94 40.03 -19.15
CA ARG A 38 7.48 41.06 -18.24
C ARG A 38 7.19 42.46 -18.77
N THR A 39 7.40 42.68 -20.07
CA THR A 39 7.11 43.97 -20.72
C THR A 39 5.61 44.29 -20.66
N ALA A 40 4.77 43.29 -20.94
CA ALA A 40 3.32 43.42 -20.84
C ALA A 40 2.86 43.68 -19.40
N ALA A 41 3.41 42.99 -18.41
CA ALA A 41 3.09 43.19 -17.00
C ALA A 41 3.40 44.61 -16.55
N LEU A 42 4.58 45.15 -16.89
CA LEU A 42 4.95 46.54 -16.57
C LEU A 42 4.05 47.59 -17.27
N ALA A 43 3.40 47.23 -18.37
CA ALA A 43 2.41 48.09 -19.03
C ALA A 43 0.99 47.95 -18.44
N ILE A 44 0.71 46.86 -17.70
CA ILE A 44 -0.58 46.59 -17.07
C ILE A 44 -0.63 47.18 -15.66
N ILE A 45 0.43 47.01 -14.88
CA ILE A 45 0.53 47.44 -13.48
C ILE A 45 1.61 48.52 -13.30
N PRO A 46 1.37 49.54 -12.45
CA PRO A 46 2.34 50.58 -12.17
C PRO A 46 3.43 50.05 -11.22
N ALA A 47 4.39 49.32 -11.76
CA ALA A 47 5.49 48.71 -11.01
C ALA A 47 6.87 49.17 -11.51
N TYR A 48 7.87 49.11 -10.63
CA TYR A 48 9.24 49.48 -10.98
C TYR A 48 9.87 48.44 -11.92
N LYS A 49 10.78 48.90 -12.79
CA LYS A 49 11.53 48.01 -13.69
C LYS A 49 12.37 46.96 -12.94
N THR A 50 12.65 47.17 -11.66
CA THR A 50 13.41 46.25 -10.79
C THR A 50 12.54 45.22 -10.07
N THR A 51 11.21 45.30 -10.17
CA THR A 51 10.32 44.36 -9.50
C THR A 51 10.57 42.92 -10.00
N PRO A 52 10.63 41.92 -9.09
CA PRO A 52 10.82 40.51 -9.47
C PRO A 52 9.74 40.02 -10.44
N THR A 53 10.14 39.27 -11.48
CA THR A 53 9.24 38.81 -12.54
C THR A 53 8.06 37.99 -12.02
N ALA A 54 8.29 37.07 -11.08
CA ALA A 54 7.23 36.23 -10.53
C ALA A 54 6.12 37.06 -9.83
N ALA A 55 6.49 38.12 -9.12
CA ALA A 55 5.53 39.03 -8.50
C ALA A 55 4.75 39.83 -9.56
N LEU A 56 5.43 40.34 -10.60
CA LEU A 56 4.79 41.07 -11.69
C LEU A 56 3.75 40.23 -12.42
N LEU A 57 4.07 38.98 -12.76
CA LEU A 57 3.14 38.09 -13.47
C LEU A 57 1.91 37.77 -12.62
N ARG A 58 2.11 37.53 -11.33
CA ARG A 58 1.01 37.26 -10.40
C ARG A 58 0.06 38.45 -10.27
N GLU A 59 0.60 39.65 -10.06
CA GLU A 59 -0.21 40.86 -9.86
C GLU A 59 -0.86 41.35 -11.18
N ALA A 60 -0.24 41.10 -12.33
CA ALA A 60 -0.84 41.34 -13.65
C ALA A 60 -1.84 40.25 -14.08
N ASP A 61 -1.99 39.19 -13.28
CA ASP A 61 -2.78 37.99 -13.58
C ASP A 61 -2.45 37.42 -14.98
N LEU A 62 -1.14 37.26 -15.23
CA LEU A 62 -0.57 36.62 -16.40
C LEU A 62 -0.03 35.23 -16.02
N PRO A 63 -0.27 34.21 -16.85
CA PRO A 63 0.20 32.86 -16.55
C PRO A 63 1.72 32.76 -16.67
N ASP A 64 2.29 31.75 -16.00
CA ASP A 64 3.68 31.38 -16.23
C ASP A 64 3.88 30.90 -17.68
N PRO A 65 4.88 31.41 -18.43
CA PRO A 65 5.14 31.02 -19.82
C PRO A 65 5.35 29.53 -20.04
N GLU A 66 6.05 28.86 -19.12
CA GLU A 66 6.32 27.42 -19.22
C GLU A 66 5.04 26.63 -18.98
N ALA A 67 4.26 27.00 -17.97
CA ALA A 67 2.94 26.43 -17.71
C ALA A 67 2.00 26.60 -18.92
N LEU A 68 2.03 27.77 -19.57
CA LEU A 68 1.22 28.06 -20.74
C LEU A 68 1.61 27.21 -21.94
N PHE A 69 2.90 27.11 -22.27
CA PHE A 69 3.37 26.22 -23.33
C PHE A 69 3.06 24.75 -23.03
N ASN A 70 3.26 24.30 -21.80
CA ASN A 70 2.90 22.94 -21.38
C ASN A 70 1.39 22.69 -21.50
N SER A 71 0.55 23.69 -21.24
CA SER A 71 -0.90 23.59 -21.46
C SER A 71 -1.27 23.43 -22.94
N ILE A 72 -0.57 24.12 -23.83
CA ILE A 72 -0.75 24.00 -25.29
C ILE A 72 -0.34 22.62 -25.76
N LEU A 73 0.80 22.11 -25.29
CA LEU A 73 1.24 20.74 -25.60
C LEU A 73 0.24 19.69 -25.14
N ARG A 74 -0.32 19.85 -23.94
CA ARG A 74 -1.35 18.94 -23.42
C ARG A 74 -2.64 18.99 -24.24
N ARG A 75 -3.04 20.17 -24.72
CA ARG A 75 -4.22 20.34 -25.59
C ARG A 75 -4.03 19.70 -26.96
N ALA A 76 -2.82 19.76 -27.49
CA ALA A 76 -2.45 19.14 -28.76
C ALA A 76 -2.00 17.67 -28.62
N ALA A 77 -2.07 17.09 -27.41
CA ALA A 77 -1.71 15.71 -27.15
C ALA A 77 -2.93 14.80 -27.11
N ILE A 78 -2.74 13.57 -27.57
CA ILE A 78 -3.70 12.49 -27.35
C ILE A 78 -3.47 11.94 -25.94
N SER A 79 -4.56 11.89 -25.18
CA SER A 79 -4.58 11.36 -23.82
C SER A 79 -5.31 10.02 -23.82
N VAL A 80 -4.64 8.97 -23.35
CA VAL A 80 -5.24 7.65 -23.15
C VAL A 80 -5.44 7.43 -21.65
N TYR A 81 -6.68 7.18 -21.25
CA TYR A 81 -7.04 6.73 -19.92
C TYR A 81 -7.31 5.23 -20.01
N SER A 82 -6.75 4.45 -19.09
CA SER A 82 -6.95 2.99 -19.03
C SER A 82 -7.21 2.56 -17.60
N ASP A 83 -7.99 1.51 -17.44
CA ASP A 83 -8.27 0.92 -16.12
C ASP A 83 -8.52 -0.60 -16.24
N GLY A 84 -8.41 -1.30 -15.12
CA GLY A 84 -8.66 -2.73 -14.98
C GLY A 84 -9.67 -2.98 -13.86
N SER A 85 -10.59 -3.91 -14.07
CA SER A 85 -11.59 -4.29 -13.07
C SER A 85 -11.76 -5.80 -13.03
N ARG A 86 -12.29 -6.30 -11.90
CA ARG A 86 -12.62 -7.70 -11.73
C ARG A 86 -14.03 -7.88 -11.16
N THR A 87 -14.77 -8.80 -11.75
CA THR A 87 -16.09 -9.24 -11.28
C THR A 87 -16.08 -10.75 -11.03
N SER A 88 -17.25 -11.34 -10.77
CA SER A 88 -17.41 -12.80 -10.66
C SER A 88 -17.08 -13.54 -11.96
N GLN A 89 -17.14 -12.88 -13.12
CA GLN A 89 -16.86 -13.51 -14.42
C GLN A 89 -15.37 -13.49 -14.81
N GLY A 90 -14.55 -12.70 -14.11
CA GLY A 90 -13.14 -12.53 -14.42
C GLY A 90 -12.67 -11.09 -14.34
N ALA A 91 -11.44 -10.85 -14.79
CA ALA A 91 -10.93 -9.51 -14.98
C ALA A 91 -11.16 -9.02 -16.42
N GLY A 92 -11.19 -7.71 -16.58
CA GLY A 92 -11.31 -7.07 -17.88
C GLY A 92 -10.85 -5.64 -17.85
N TYR A 93 -10.52 -5.15 -19.03
CA TYR A 93 -9.85 -3.86 -19.22
C TYR A 93 -10.75 -2.89 -19.96
N GLY A 94 -10.50 -1.60 -19.76
CA GLY A 94 -11.19 -0.53 -20.46
C GLY A 94 -10.24 0.62 -20.73
N TYR A 95 -10.44 1.30 -21.86
CA TYR A 95 -9.68 2.50 -22.20
C TYR A 95 -10.55 3.55 -22.89
N ALA A 96 -10.16 4.82 -22.72
CA ALA A 96 -10.78 5.96 -23.35
C ALA A 96 -9.70 6.93 -23.88
N ILE A 97 -9.86 7.35 -25.13
CA ILE A 97 -8.90 8.14 -25.88
C ILE A 97 -9.50 9.52 -26.12
N TYR A 98 -8.76 10.55 -25.73
CA TYR A 98 -9.15 11.94 -25.86
C TYR A 98 -8.13 12.74 -26.67
N PHE A 99 -8.62 13.71 -27.43
CA PHE A 99 -7.81 14.77 -28.03
C PHE A 99 -8.30 16.10 -27.45
N GLY A 100 -7.52 16.69 -26.54
CA GLY A 100 -8.00 17.77 -25.68
C GLY A 100 -9.27 17.36 -24.91
N PRO A 101 -10.39 18.11 -25.01
CA PRO A 101 -11.65 17.78 -24.33
C PRO A 101 -12.52 16.76 -25.08
N ILE A 102 -12.16 16.38 -26.31
CA ILE A 102 -13.02 15.58 -27.20
C ILE A 102 -12.68 14.10 -27.03
N LEU A 103 -13.70 13.28 -26.77
CA LEU A 103 -13.56 11.81 -26.80
C LEU A 103 -13.42 11.35 -28.26
N VAL A 104 -12.27 10.78 -28.59
CA VAL A 104 -11.93 10.30 -29.94
C VAL A 104 -12.38 8.85 -30.12
N SER A 105 -12.04 8.00 -29.16
CA SER A 105 -12.32 6.56 -29.22
C SER A 105 -12.36 5.96 -27.82
N LYS A 106 -12.94 4.78 -27.69
CA LYS A 106 -13.00 4.00 -26.45
C LYS A 106 -13.11 2.52 -26.78
N GLY A 107 -12.66 1.68 -25.86
CA GLY A 107 -12.76 0.24 -26.01
C GLY A 107 -12.74 -0.46 -24.66
N HIS A 108 -13.13 -1.73 -24.68
CA HIS A 108 -13.03 -2.63 -23.55
C HIS A 108 -12.93 -4.07 -24.04
N GLY A 109 -12.41 -4.96 -23.20
CA GLY A 109 -12.33 -6.37 -23.49
C GLY A 109 -12.15 -7.23 -22.24
N PRO A 110 -12.41 -8.55 -22.35
CA PRO A 110 -12.12 -9.50 -21.29
C PRO A 110 -10.61 -9.73 -21.19
N ALA A 111 -10.09 -9.79 -19.96
CA ALA A 111 -8.76 -10.33 -19.68
C ALA A 111 -8.84 -11.83 -19.33
N GLY A 112 -10.03 -12.32 -18.95
CA GLY A 112 -10.30 -13.74 -18.71
C GLY A 112 -10.64 -14.05 -17.25
N PRO A 113 -11.21 -15.24 -16.96
CA PRO A 113 -11.67 -15.61 -15.62
C PRO A 113 -10.52 -15.82 -14.63
N ARG A 114 -9.34 -16.20 -15.11
CA ARG A 114 -8.14 -16.52 -14.32
C ARG A 114 -7.03 -15.50 -14.53
N THR A 115 -7.39 -14.22 -14.43
CA THR A 115 -6.45 -13.10 -14.58
C THR A 115 -6.61 -12.11 -13.43
N GLU A 116 -5.51 -11.48 -13.04
CA GLU A 116 -5.53 -10.47 -12.00
C GLU A 116 -5.89 -9.09 -12.55
N VAL A 117 -6.40 -8.21 -11.69
CA VAL A 117 -6.71 -6.82 -12.07
C VAL A 117 -5.48 -6.12 -12.64
N TYR A 118 -4.30 -6.43 -12.10
CA TYR A 118 -3.02 -5.93 -12.59
C TYR A 118 -2.78 -6.27 -14.08
N ASP A 119 -3.08 -7.50 -14.51
CA ASP A 119 -2.93 -7.88 -15.92
C ASP A 119 -3.90 -7.09 -16.80
N ALA A 120 -5.15 -6.93 -16.34
CA ALA A 120 -6.16 -6.14 -17.03
C ALA A 120 -5.78 -4.65 -17.14
N GLU A 121 -5.18 -4.05 -16.11
CA GLU A 121 -4.68 -2.67 -16.16
C GLU A 121 -3.61 -2.50 -17.25
N ILE A 122 -2.67 -3.46 -17.35
CA ILE A 122 -1.64 -3.46 -18.39
C ILE A 122 -2.26 -3.63 -19.77
N MET A 123 -3.19 -4.58 -19.93
CA MET A 123 -3.90 -4.78 -21.19
C MET A 123 -4.64 -3.52 -21.62
N GLY A 124 -5.32 -2.84 -20.69
CA GLY A 124 -5.99 -1.58 -20.97
C GLY A 124 -5.04 -0.48 -21.45
N ALA A 125 -3.86 -0.37 -20.84
CA ALA A 125 -2.84 0.59 -21.24
C ALA A 125 -2.27 0.29 -22.64
N VAL A 126 -1.98 -0.98 -22.93
CA VAL A 126 -1.43 -1.43 -24.22
C VAL A 126 -2.46 -1.28 -25.35
N GLU A 127 -3.67 -1.79 -25.14
CA GLU A 127 -4.75 -1.70 -26.13
C GLU A 127 -5.18 -0.24 -26.35
N GLY A 128 -5.21 0.57 -25.30
CA GLY A 128 -5.45 2.00 -25.42
C GLY A 128 -4.37 2.72 -26.22
N LEU A 129 -3.09 2.35 -26.05
CA LEU A 129 -1.99 2.90 -26.84
C LEU A 129 -2.06 2.44 -28.30
N HIS A 130 -2.30 1.15 -28.57
CA HIS A 130 -2.50 0.64 -29.93
C HIS A 130 -3.66 1.37 -30.64
N ALA A 131 -4.80 1.51 -29.97
CA ALA A 131 -5.95 2.22 -30.51
C ALA A 131 -5.68 3.71 -30.71
N ALA A 132 -4.82 4.33 -29.89
CA ALA A 132 -4.40 5.72 -30.07
C ALA A 132 -3.50 5.90 -31.30
N LEU A 133 -2.53 5.00 -31.51
CA LEU A 133 -1.64 5.04 -32.68
C LEU A 133 -2.38 4.86 -34.01
N GLY A 134 -3.51 4.16 -34.00
CA GLY A 134 -4.39 4.03 -35.17
C GLY A 134 -5.25 5.25 -35.48
N GLN A 135 -5.25 6.30 -34.65
CA GLN A 135 -6.10 7.47 -34.88
C GLN A 135 -5.51 8.40 -35.96
N PRO A 136 -6.33 8.94 -36.89
CA PRO A 136 -5.86 9.86 -37.94
C PRO A 136 -5.15 11.10 -37.39
N CYS A 137 -5.50 11.54 -36.18
CA CYS A 137 -4.88 12.68 -35.51
C CYS A 137 -3.40 12.45 -35.10
N VAL A 138 -2.91 11.21 -35.09
CA VAL A 138 -1.48 10.89 -34.90
C VAL A 138 -0.68 11.02 -36.20
N GLY A 139 -1.33 10.80 -37.35
CA GLY A 139 -0.67 10.59 -38.65
C GLY A 139 0.04 11.81 -39.26
N TYR A 140 -0.16 13.01 -38.71
CA TYR A 140 0.45 14.24 -39.24
C TYR A 140 1.71 14.70 -38.50
N SER A 141 2.10 14.02 -37.42
CA SER A 141 3.30 14.38 -36.65
C SER A 141 4.51 13.60 -37.15
N THR A 142 5.37 14.26 -37.93
CA THR A 142 6.66 13.70 -38.42
C THR A 142 7.70 13.48 -37.31
N GLN A 143 7.40 13.91 -36.08
CA GLN A 143 8.19 13.63 -34.88
C GLN A 143 7.32 12.92 -33.85
N LEU A 144 7.74 11.72 -33.44
CA LEU A 144 7.18 11.03 -32.27
C LEU A 144 7.50 11.89 -31.03
N LYS A 145 6.48 12.57 -30.51
CA LYS A 145 6.58 13.23 -29.20
C LYS A 145 6.81 12.16 -28.12
N PRO A 146 7.56 12.46 -27.05
CA PRO A 146 7.84 11.50 -25.99
C PRO A 146 6.53 11.02 -25.33
N LEU A 147 6.37 9.70 -25.21
CA LEU A 147 5.28 9.09 -24.44
C LEU A 147 5.44 9.48 -22.97
N GLN A 148 4.41 10.08 -22.39
CA GLN A 148 4.35 10.41 -20.97
C GLN A 148 3.34 9.49 -20.28
N VAL A 149 3.82 8.70 -19.32
CA VAL A 149 2.98 7.87 -18.46
C VAL A 149 2.81 8.59 -17.12
N CYS A 150 1.57 8.75 -16.68
CA CYS A 150 1.26 9.36 -15.39
C CYS A 150 0.23 8.50 -14.64
N TRP A 151 0.39 8.40 -13.33
CA TRP A 151 -0.58 7.74 -12.47
C TRP A 151 -1.62 8.77 -11.99
N ILE A 152 -2.89 8.37 -12.01
CA ILE A 152 -4.02 9.19 -11.57
C ILE A 152 -4.71 8.43 -10.44
N PRO A 153 -5.00 9.07 -9.29
CA PRO A 153 -5.71 8.39 -8.22
C PRO A 153 -7.11 7.96 -8.65
N GLY A 154 -7.52 6.77 -8.23
CA GLY A 154 -8.88 6.26 -8.43
C GLY A 154 -9.95 7.21 -7.88
N HIS A 155 -11.11 7.24 -8.53
CA HIS A 155 -12.27 8.06 -8.13
C HIS A 155 -12.05 9.58 -8.01
N SER A 156 -10.97 10.13 -8.59
CA SER A 156 -10.61 11.57 -8.54
C SER A 156 -11.50 12.52 -9.37
N GLY A 157 -12.70 12.12 -9.76
CA GLY A 157 -13.61 13.02 -10.49
C GLY A 157 -13.32 13.18 -12.00
N ILE A 158 -12.13 12.80 -12.48
CA ILE A 158 -11.67 12.98 -13.87
C ILE A 158 -12.51 12.14 -14.83
N ALA A 159 -13.11 12.80 -15.83
CA ALA A 159 -14.06 12.19 -16.76
C ALA A 159 -13.47 11.00 -17.54
N GLY A 160 -12.24 11.14 -18.06
CA GLY A 160 -11.56 10.06 -18.79
C GLY A 160 -11.30 8.82 -17.92
N ASN A 161 -10.85 9.03 -16.69
CA ASN A 161 -10.62 7.94 -15.73
C ASN A 161 -11.93 7.23 -15.34
N LYS A 162 -13.00 8.00 -15.07
CA LYS A 162 -14.33 7.43 -14.78
C LYS A 162 -14.88 6.60 -15.94
N LEU A 163 -14.64 7.05 -17.17
CA LEU A 163 -15.07 6.32 -18.35
C LEU A 163 -14.25 5.03 -18.52
N ALA A 164 -12.94 5.06 -18.31
CA ALA A 164 -12.08 3.89 -18.34
C ALA A 164 -12.50 2.85 -17.28
N ASP A 165 -12.75 3.25 -16.03
CA ASP A 165 -13.28 2.38 -14.95
C ASP A 165 -14.61 1.73 -15.35
N LYS A 166 -15.55 2.51 -15.91
CA LYS A 166 -16.83 1.99 -16.38
C LYS A 166 -16.64 0.96 -17.49
N LEU A 167 -15.74 1.22 -18.43
CA LEU A 167 -15.43 0.33 -19.55
C LEU A 167 -14.72 -0.94 -19.06
N ALA A 168 -13.83 -0.84 -18.09
CA ALA A 168 -13.16 -1.98 -17.47
C ALA A 168 -14.17 -2.91 -16.79
N LYS A 169 -15.15 -2.35 -16.09
CA LYS A 169 -16.27 -3.12 -15.50
C LYS A 169 -17.09 -3.85 -16.57
N LEU A 170 -17.38 -3.19 -17.69
CA LEU A 170 -18.04 -3.83 -18.83
C LEU A 170 -17.19 -4.97 -19.40
N GLY A 171 -15.89 -4.74 -19.61
CA GLY A 171 -14.94 -5.75 -20.07
C GLY A 171 -14.87 -6.96 -19.14
N SER A 172 -14.83 -6.71 -17.82
CA SER A 172 -14.78 -7.76 -16.80
C SER A 172 -16.08 -8.55 -16.65
N SER A 173 -17.19 -8.06 -17.20
CA SER A 173 -18.48 -8.76 -17.22
C SER A 173 -18.61 -9.70 -18.43
N ILE A 174 -17.68 -9.62 -19.39
CA ILE A 174 -17.66 -10.51 -20.56
C ILE A 174 -17.07 -11.85 -20.13
N TYR A 175 -17.87 -12.90 -20.20
CA TYR A 175 -17.40 -14.25 -19.94
C TYR A 175 -16.58 -14.76 -21.13
N SER A 176 -15.31 -15.12 -20.89
CA SER A 176 -14.39 -15.60 -21.93
C SER A 176 -13.46 -16.68 -21.35
N PRO A 177 -13.95 -17.94 -21.26
CA PRO A 177 -13.24 -19.03 -20.59
C PRO A 177 -12.00 -19.51 -21.36
N ASP A 178 -11.95 -19.23 -22.66
CA ASP A 178 -10.87 -19.69 -23.54
C ASP A 178 -9.55 -18.91 -23.33
N ILE A 179 -9.61 -17.77 -22.61
CA ILE A 179 -8.41 -16.99 -22.32
C ILE A 179 -7.57 -17.72 -21.26
N PRO A 180 -6.29 -18.03 -21.56
CA PRO A 180 -5.44 -18.74 -20.63
C PRO A 180 -5.19 -17.95 -19.33
N PRO A 181 -4.88 -18.64 -18.23
CA PRO A 181 -4.62 -17.98 -16.96
C PRO A 181 -3.33 -17.14 -17.05
N SER A 182 -3.35 -16.00 -16.38
CA SER A 182 -2.15 -15.15 -16.27
C SER A 182 -1.11 -15.79 -15.34
N PRO A 183 0.20 -15.54 -15.55
CA PRO A 183 1.24 -15.95 -14.61
C PRO A 183 1.02 -15.41 -13.18
N ALA A 184 0.52 -14.18 -13.05
CA ALA A 184 0.22 -13.56 -11.77
C ALA A 184 -0.87 -14.33 -11.00
N TYR A 185 -1.96 -14.67 -11.70
CA TYR A 185 -3.04 -15.50 -11.15
C TYR A 185 -2.52 -16.87 -10.71
N LEU A 186 -1.77 -17.57 -11.56
CA LEU A 186 -1.22 -18.89 -11.22
C LEU A 186 -0.29 -18.84 -10.01
N GLN A 187 0.52 -17.79 -9.89
CA GLN A 187 1.39 -17.59 -8.74
C GLN A 187 0.59 -17.33 -7.46
N GLN A 188 -0.50 -16.55 -7.54
CA GLN A 188 -1.38 -16.29 -6.40
C GLN A 188 -2.13 -17.55 -5.97
N GLU A 189 -2.66 -18.31 -6.93
CA GLU A 189 -3.33 -19.59 -6.70
C GLU A 189 -2.38 -20.60 -6.05
N ALA A 190 -1.16 -20.75 -6.57
CA ALA A 190 -0.13 -21.61 -5.98
C ALA A 190 0.24 -21.19 -4.55
N LYS A 191 0.35 -19.89 -4.28
CA LYS A 191 0.60 -19.37 -2.91
C LYS A 191 -0.56 -19.71 -1.98
N GLN A 192 -1.80 -19.51 -2.43
CA GLN A 192 -2.99 -19.82 -1.63
C GLN A 192 -3.12 -21.31 -1.35
N TRP A 193 -2.86 -22.15 -2.35
CA TRP A 193 -2.81 -23.59 -2.20
C TRP A 193 -1.71 -24.01 -1.22
N LEU A 194 -0.48 -23.52 -1.40
CA LEU A 194 0.64 -23.83 -0.52
C LEU A 194 0.35 -23.41 0.91
N CYS A 195 -0.23 -22.23 1.13
CA CYS A 195 -0.67 -21.82 2.46
C CYS A 195 -1.67 -22.82 3.02
N THR A 196 -2.75 -23.10 2.29
CA THR A 196 -3.82 -24.01 2.74
C THR A 196 -3.27 -25.38 3.10
N GLU A 197 -2.47 -25.98 2.22
CA GLU A 197 -1.85 -27.29 2.43
C GLU A 197 -0.85 -27.27 3.59
N THR A 198 -0.10 -26.18 3.76
CA THR A 198 0.80 -26.01 4.91
C THR A 198 -0.01 -25.93 6.21
N TYR A 199 -1.14 -25.22 6.22
CA TYR A 199 -2.03 -25.14 7.38
C TYR A 199 -2.65 -26.49 7.71
N THR A 200 -3.14 -27.25 6.73
CA THR A 200 -3.71 -28.59 6.95
C THR A 200 -2.65 -29.57 7.45
N ALA A 201 -1.47 -29.60 6.80
CA ALA A 201 -0.37 -30.46 7.20
C ALA A 201 0.13 -30.12 8.61
N TYR A 202 0.24 -28.84 8.95
CA TYR A 202 0.61 -28.39 10.29
C TYR A 202 -0.44 -28.80 11.32
N ALA A 203 -1.72 -28.55 11.07
CA ALA A 203 -2.80 -28.93 11.99
C ALA A 203 -2.79 -30.43 12.31
N ASN A 204 -2.47 -31.27 11.33
CA ASN A 204 -2.38 -32.72 11.51
C ASN A 204 -1.13 -33.16 12.29
N LYS A 205 0.04 -32.56 12.02
CA LYS A 205 1.33 -32.96 12.58
C LYS A 205 1.74 -32.21 13.86
N ALA A 206 1.01 -31.15 14.22
CA ALA A 206 1.34 -30.34 15.38
C ALA A 206 1.31 -31.16 16.68
N PRO A 207 2.22 -30.90 17.64
CA PRO A 207 2.12 -31.46 18.99
C PRO A 207 0.77 -31.13 19.64
N GLU A 208 0.26 -32.02 20.50
CA GLU A 208 -1.03 -31.81 21.18
C GLU A 208 -1.08 -30.52 22.00
N THR A 209 0.04 -30.08 22.58
CA THR A 209 0.16 -28.78 23.26
C THR A 209 -0.09 -27.61 22.30
N TYR A 210 0.42 -27.69 21.07
CA TYR A 210 0.24 -26.63 20.07
C TYR A 210 -1.18 -26.63 19.52
N LYS A 211 -1.80 -27.81 19.35
CA LYS A 211 -3.21 -27.95 18.99
C LYS A 211 -4.12 -27.35 20.07
N ALA A 212 -3.87 -27.68 21.34
CA ALA A 212 -4.63 -27.16 22.48
C ALA A 212 -4.56 -25.62 22.58
N LEU A 213 -3.38 -25.06 22.33
CA LEU A 213 -3.16 -23.61 22.30
C LEU A 213 -3.54 -22.96 20.96
N ASN A 214 -4.09 -23.72 20.00
CA ASN A 214 -4.43 -23.26 18.65
C ASN A 214 -3.32 -22.41 18.02
N ILE A 215 -2.06 -22.80 18.25
CA ILE A 215 -0.90 -22.14 17.65
C ILE A 215 -0.95 -22.45 16.15
N ARG A 216 -1.04 -21.42 15.32
CA ARG A 216 -1.10 -21.56 13.86
C ARG A 216 0.16 -20.97 13.24
N PRO A 217 0.57 -21.45 12.05
CA PRO A 217 1.55 -20.74 11.23
C PRO A 217 1.19 -19.25 11.14
N HIS A 218 2.18 -18.37 11.30
CA HIS A 218 1.91 -16.93 11.44
C HIS A 218 1.27 -16.32 10.16
N THR A 219 0.02 -15.87 10.27
CA THR A 219 -0.61 -15.03 9.24
C THR A 219 -0.07 -13.60 9.28
N LYS A 220 -0.50 -12.77 8.33
CA LYS A 220 -0.22 -11.33 8.34
C LYS A 220 -0.98 -10.64 9.49
N GLU A 221 -2.19 -11.09 9.82
CA GLU A 221 -2.98 -10.54 10.93
C GLU A 221 -2.37 -10.85 12.30
N SER A 222 -1.94 -12.10 12.56
CA SER A 222 -1.35 -12.45 13.86
C SER A 222 -0.06 -11.68 14.13
N ARG A 223 0.80 -11.55 13.10
CA ARG A 223 1.99 -10.69 13.14
C ARG A 223 1.70 -9.24 13.51
N SER A 224 0.59 -8.67 13.06
CA SER A 224 0.31 -7.24 13.25
C SER A 224 0.04 -6.83 14.70
N ARG A 225 -0.44 -7.75 15.55
CA ARG A 225 -0.76 -7.47 16.96
C ARG A 225 0.35 -7.92 17.90
N GLU A 226 0.89 -9.12 17.70
CA GLU A 226 1.98 -9.65 18.51
C GLU A 226 3.27 -8.82 18.37
N HIS A 227 3.56 -8.26 17.18
CA HIS A 227 4.71 -7.36 16.99
C HIS A 227 4.57 -6.00 17.67
N LYS A 228 3.39 -5.62 18.18
CA LYS A 228 3.25 -4.40 19.00
C LYS A 228 3.74 -4.60 20.43
N LEU A 229 3.93 -5.85 20.86
CA LEU A 229 4.43 -6.14 22.19
C LEU A 229 5.92 -5.78 22.30
N PRO A 230 6.39 -5.30 23.46
CA PRO A 230 7.82 -5.13 23.69
C PRO A 230 8.56 -6.45 23.43
N TRP A 231 9.68 -6.39 22.72
CA TRP A 231 10.43 -7.57 22.27
C TRP A 231 10.72 -8.59 23.40
N TRP A 232 11.09 -8.10 24.59
CA TRP A 232 11.37 -8.95 25.74
C TRP A 232 10.12 -9.68 26.28
N VAL A 233 8.93 -9.09 26.13
CA VAL A 233 7.64 -9.70 26.50
C VAL A 233 7.24 -10.72 25.44
N LEU A 234 7.35 -10.36 24.16
CA LEU A 234 7.04 -11.27 23.05
C LEU A 234 7.86 -12.57 23.16
N GLY A 235 9.17 -12.45 23.45
CA GLY A 235 10.01 -13.63 23.68
C GLY A 235 9.58 -14.49 24.88
N ARG A 236 8.95 -13.90 25.90
CA ARG A 236 8.39 -14.65 27.05
C ARG A 236 7.06 -15.30 26.72
N LEU A 237 6.22 -14.62 25.95
CA LEU A 237 4.96 -15.17 25.45
C LEU A 237 5.25 -16.38 24.56
N VAL A 238 6.13 -16.24 23.56
CA VAL A 238 6.54 -17.35 22.69
C VAL A 238 7.13 -18.50 23.49
N ALA A 239 7.98 -18.21 24.48
CA ALA A 239 8.50 -19.25 25.37
C ALA A 239 7.35 -19.99 26.09
N ALA A 240 6.39 -19.25 26.67
CA ALA A 240 5.23 -19.84 27.36
C ALA A 240 4.32 -20.65 26.42
N CYS A 241 4.06 -20.18 25.20
CA CYS A 241 3.25 -20.92 24.21
C CYS A 241 3.95 -22.21 23.77
N THR A 242 5.26 -22.17 23.59
CA THR A 242 6.03 -23.29 23.05
C THR A 242 6.51 -24.26 24.15
N GLY A 243 6.58 -23.81 25.40
CA GLY A 243 7.14 -24.58 26.51
C GLY A 243 8.67 -24.60 26.57
N HIS A 244 9.34 -23.72 25.82
CA HIS A 244 10.81 -23.68 25.74
C HIS A 244 11.44 -22.67 26.70
N ARG A 245 12.79 -22.65 26.72
CA ARG A 245 13.66 -21.61 27.28
C ARG A 245 14.08 -21.77 28.74
N ASP A 246 13.25 -21.36 29.70
CA ASP A 246 13.62 -21.24 31.14
C ASP A 246 12.70 -22.11 32.00
N PHE A 247 12.02 -23.09 31.40
CA PHE A 247 11.11 -23.99 32.09
C PHE A 247 11.79 -25.30 32.42
N THR A 248 11.48 -25.84 33.58
CA THR A 248 12.10 -27.05 34.15
C THR A 248 12.06 -28.23 33.18
N ALA A 249 10.88 -28.50 32.59
CA ALA A 249 10.70 -29.61 31.66
C ALA A 249 11.58 -29.51 30.40
N TYR A 250 11.86 -28.29 29.92
CA TYR A 250 12.72 -28.07 28.76
C TYR A 250 14.18 -28.41 29.10
N HIS A 251 14.69 -27.94 30.23
CA HIS A 251 16.07 -28.23 30.63
C HIS A 251 16.29 -29.71 30.98
N GLN A 252 15.32 -30.35 31.63
CA GLN A 252 15.36 -31.78 31.93
C GLN A 252 15.39 -32.62 30.64
N TYR A 253 14.63 -32.24 29.62
CA TYR A 253 14.61 -32.96 28.34
C TYR A 253 15.96 -32.91 27.61
N PHE A 254 16.67 -31.79 27.69
CA PHE A 254 17.97 -31.59 27.04
C PHE A 254 19.19 -31.84 27.95
N ASP A 255 18.96 -32.33 29.17
CA ASP A 255 19.99 -32.61 30.18
C ASP A 255 20.93 -31.43 30.47
N TYR A 256 20.37 -30.22 30.51
CA TYR A 256 21.14 -29.04 30.89
C TYR A 256 21.36 -29.01 32.40
N THR A 257 22.60 -28.81 32.84
CA THR A 257 22.97 -28.82 34.26
C THR A 257 23.01 -27.43 34.89
N ASP A 258 23.12 -26.37 34.09
CA ASP A 258 23.24 -24.98 34.56
C ASP A 258 21.93 -24.20 34.34
N TYR A 259 20.91 -24.49 35.15
CA TYR A 259 19.65 -23.75 35.16
C TYR A 259 19.00 -23.69 36.54
N LEU A 260 18.15 -22.69 36.73
CA LEU A 260 17.33 -22.58 37.93
C LEU A 260 16.04 -23.37 37.77
N GLU A 261 15.96 -24.51 38.44
CA GLU A 261 14.80 -25.40 38.40
C GLU A 261 13.53 -24.76 38.97
N SER A 262 13.68 -23.91 39.99
CA SER A 262 12.57 -23.32 40.72
C SER A 262 12.53 -21.80 40.64
N CYS A 263 11.32 -21.26 40.78
CA CYS A 263 11.05 -19.85 41.01
C CYS A 263 11.37 -19.48 42.46
N THR A 264 11.54 -18.19 42.76
CA THR A 264 11.71 -17.66 44.12
C THR A 264 10.58 -18.06 45.08
N CYS A 265 9.41 -18.48 44.56
CA CYS A 265 8.32 -19.03 45.38
C CYS A 265 8.50 -20.52 45.75
N GLY A 266 9.61 -21.15 45.36
CA GLY A 266 9.94 -22.56 45.64
C GLY A 266 9.30 -23.58 44.69
N LYS A 267 8.48 -23.16 43.73
CA LYS A 267 7.83 -24.06 42.75
C LYS A 267 8.62 -24.16 41.46
N ALA A 268 8.52 -25.31 40.79
CA ALA A 268 9.10 -25.53 39.47
C ALA A 268 8.61 -24.49 38.45
N LYS A 269 9.50 -24.08 37.54
CA LYS A 269 9.18 -23.13 36.48
C LYS A 269 8.39 -23.83 35.38
N THR A 270 7.11 -23.50 35.26
CA THR A 270 6.24 -23.99 34.17
C THR A 270 5.80 -22.84 33.26
N PRO A 271 5.35 -23.14 32.02
CA PRO A 271 4.88 -22.12 31.08
C PRO A 271 3.76 -21.23 31.62
N VAL A 272 2.94 -21.79 32.52
CA VAL A 272 1.80 -21.13 33.15
C VAL A 272 2.10 -20.61 34.56
N HIS A 273 3.36 -20.72 35.02
CA HIS A 273 3.73 -20.38 36.39
C HIS A 273 3.54 -18.88 36.70
N PHE A 274 3.70 -18.00 35.71
CA PHE A 274 3.43 -16.57 35.87
C PHE A 274 2.01 -16.31 36.38
N PHE A 275 1.06 -17.15 35.97
CA PHE A 275 -0.33 -17.09 36.41
C PHE A 275 -0.45 -17.62 37.85
N PHE A 276 0.08 -18.79 38.17
CA PHE A 276 -0.14 -19.42 39.48
C PHE A 276 0.83 -19.05 40.61
N CYS A 277 1.85 -18.24 40.35
CA CYS A 277 2.83 -17.85 41.35
C CYS A 277 2.15 -17.11 42.53
N PRO A 278 2.41 -17.50 43.80
CA PRO A 278 1.82 -16.85 44.97
C PRO A 278 2.11 -15.34 45.04
N TYR A 279 3.32 -14.92 44.63
CA TYR A 279 3.70 -13.51 44.62
C TYR A 279 2.91 -12.72 43.57
N THR A 280 2.78 -13.24 42.35
CA THR A 280 1.96 -12.62 41.30
C THR A 280 0.47 -12.58 41.71
N ARG A 281 -0.04 -13.67 42.27
CA ARG A 281 -1.44 -13.79 42.72
C ARG A 281 -1.76 -12.81 43.84
N LYS A 282 -0.78 -12.50 44.72
CA LYS A 282 -0.92 -11.48 45.76
C LYS A 282 -1.07 -10.08 45.16
N CYS A 283 -0.29 -9.74 44.14
CA CYS A 283 -0.35 -8.44 43.47
C CYS A 283 -1.67 -8.22 42.71
N TRP A 284 -2.36 -9.29 42.30
CA TRP A 284 -3.50 -9.20 41.38
C TRP A 284 -4.82 -9.74 41.96
N LYS A 285 -4.92 -9.94 43.28
CA LYS A 285 -6.07 -10.60 43.95
C LYS A 285 -7.46 -10.19 43.44
N ASP A 286 -7.67 -8.92 43.11
CA ASP A 286 -8.99 -8.40 42.68
C ASP A 286 -9.37 -8.81 41.26
N ARG A 287 -8.43 -8.79 40.31
CA ARG A 287 -8.69 -9.25 38.93
C ARG A 287 -8.91 -10.76 38.87
N TRP A 288 -8.27 -11.50 39.77
CA TRP A 288 -8.47 -12.95 39.90
C TRP A 288 -9.88 -13.32 40.35
N ARG A 289 -10.56 -12.45 41.11
CA ARG A 289 -11.98 -12.64 41.47
C ARG A 289 -12.92 -12.52 40.27
N CYS A 290 -12.46 -11.91 39.18
CA CYS A 290 -13.25 -11.69 37.96
C CYS A 290 -13.06 -12.77 36.89
N ILE A 291 -12.25 -13.81 37.13
CA ILE A 291 -12.08 -14.93 36.19
C ILE A 291 -13.35 -15.79 36.21
N LYS A 292 -14.24 -15.57 35.25
CA LYS A 292 -15.54 -16.25 35.16
C LYS A 292 -15.44 -17.69 34.65
N ASP A 293 -14.50 -17.95 33.74
CA ASP A 293 -14.40 -19.21 32.98
C ASP A 293 -13.37 -20.20 33.54
N GLY A 294 -12.81 -19.91 34.72
CA GLY A 294 -11.78 -20.71 35.35
C GLY A 294 -10.36 -20.50 34.79
N PRO A 295 -9.33 -21.00 35.51
CA PRO A 295 -7.94 -20.70 35.20
C PRO A 295 -7.44 -21.32 33.88
N SER A 296 -7.87 -22.54 33.52
CA SER A 296 -7.42 -23.20 32.28
C SER A 296 -7.84 -22.44 31.03
N LYS A 297 -9.13 -22.13 30.88
CA LYS A 297 -9.64 -21.37 29.73
C LYS A 297 -9.03 -19.98 29.63
N THR A 298 -8.74 -19.37 30.78
CA THR A 298 -8.08 -18.05 30.82
C THR A 298 -6.66 -18.14 30.30
N ILE A 299 -5.91 -19.17 30.69
CA ILE A 299 -4.54 -19.39 30.19
C ILE A 299 -4.56 -19.68 28.69
N ASP A 300 -5.46 -20.53 28.23
CA ASP A 300 -5.60 -20.82 26.80
C ASP A 300 -5.86 -19.53 26.04
N TRP A 301 -6.80 -18.69 26.50
CA TRP A 301 -7.08 -17.39 25.89
C TRP A 301 -5.87 -16.45 25.91
N LEU A 302 -5.14 -16.36 27.02
CA LEU A 302 -3.93 -15.53 27.19
C LEU A 302 -2.82 -15.93 26.21
N LEU A 303 -2.64 -17.22 25.96
CA LEU A 303 -1.54 -17.76 25.17
C LEU A 303 -1.91 -18.02 23.70
N SER A 304 -3.20 -18.06 23.34
CA SER A 304 -3.67 -18.43 21.99
C SER A 304 -4.24 -17.27 21.18
N THR A 305 -4.60 -16.14 21.81
CA THR A 305 -5.27 -15.03 21.13
C THR A 305 -4.44 -13.75 21.19
N ALA A 306 -4.55 -12.91 20.17
CA ALA A 306 -3.86 -11.63 20.14
C ALA A 306 -4.31 -10.66 21.27
N ALA A 307 -5.59 -10.69 21.65
CA ALA A 307 -6.09 -9.92 22.79
C ALA A 307 -5.55 -10.48 24.11
N GLY A 308 -5.45 -11.81 24.22
CA GLY A 308 -4.80 -12.47 25.35
C GLY A 308 -3.31 -12.15 25.45
N ALA A 309 -2.62 -12.02 24.33
CA ALA A 309 -1.21 -11.65 24.28
C ALA A 309 -0.95 -10.23 24.83
N GLU A 310 -1.84 -9.27 24.53
CA GLU A 310 -1.82 -7.93 25.12
C GLU A 310 -2.06 -7.98 26.64
N GLU A 311 -3.00 -8.81 27.08
CA GLU A 311 -3.26 -8.99 28.50
C GLU A 311 -2.11 -9.69 29.24
N PHE A 312 -1.51 -10.71 28.63
CA PHE A 312 -0.29 -11.36 29.13
C PHE A 312 0.83 -10.33 29.30
N SER A 313 1.00 -9.45 28.31
CA SER A 313 1.97 -8.36 28.37
C SER A 313 1.72 -7.45 29.56
N ARG A 314 0.45 -7.08 29.81
CA ARG A 314 0.08 -6.28 30.98
C ARG A 314 0.38 -7.01 32.29
N ILE A 315 0.00 -8.29 32.41
CA ILE A 315 0.24 -9.12 33.59
C ILE A 315 1.73 -9.14 33.93
N VAL A 316 2.57 -9.46 32.95
CA VAL A 316 4.01 -9.61 33.14
C VAL A 316 4.68 -8.28 33.49
N GLN A 317 4.21 -7.18 32.91
CA GLN A 317 4.78 -5.85 33.16
C GLN A 317 4.38 -5.30 34.52
N GLU A 318 3.11 -5.37 34.90
CA GLU A 318 2.62 -4.85 36.19
C GLU A 318 3.11 -5.67 37.38
N SER A 319 3.23 -7.00 37.22
CA SER A 319 3.75 -7.86 38.29
C SER A 319 5.27 -7.90 38.37
N SER A 320 5.95 -7.34 37.37
CA SER A 320 7.39 -7.53 37.14
C SER A 320 7.83 -9.00 37.22
N PHE A 321 6.95 -9.96 36.90
CA PHE A 321 7.16 -11.37 37.23
C PHE A 321 8.48 -11.90 36.67
N PHE A 322 8.77 -11.67 35.39
CA PHE A 322 10.00 -12.14 34.75
C PHE A 322 11.23 -11.25 34.99
N LYS A 323 11.07 -10.15 35.75
CA LYS A 323 12.16 -9.23 36.13
C LYS A 323 12.58 -9.43 37.58
N ASP A 324 11.63 -9.57 38.51
CA ASP A 324 11.91 -9.50 39.95
C ASP A 324 11.58 -10.80 40.69
N ILE A 325 10.62 -11.60 40.17
CA ILE A 325 10.11 -12.79 40.87
C ILE A 325 10.74 -14.07 40.32
N CYS A 326 10.61 -14.29 39.02
CA CYS A 326 11.07 -15.47 38.30
C CYS A 326 12.07 -15.05 37.21
N LEU A 327 13.30 -14.78 37.65
CA LEU A 327 14.41 -14.36 36.80
C LEU A 327 14.74 -15.42 35.74
N ASN A 328 15.15 -14.95 34.56
CA ASN A 328 15.71 -15.81 33.52
C ASN A 328 17.06 -16.38 33.98
N TRP A 329 17.34 -17.64 33.66
CA TRP A 329 18.69 -18.19 33.83
C TRP A 329 19.75 -17.32 33.13
N ALA A 330 19.47 -16.86 31.91
CA ALA A 330 20.40 -16.04 31.10
C ALA A 330 20.75 -14.65 31.69
N ARG A 331 20.13 -14.21 32.79
CA ARG A 331 20.48 -12.94 33.47
C ARG A 331 21.43 -13.11 34.66
N ARG A 332 21.74 -14.34 35.08
CA ARG A 332 22.68 -14.59 36.20
C ARG A 332 24.09 -14.96 35.75
N SER A 333 24.27 -15.28 34.46
CA SER A 333 25.57 -15.64 33.88
C SER A 333 26.42 -14.41 33.46
N ALA A 334 26.16 -13.23 34.02
CA ALA A 334 26.88 -11.98 33.74
C ALA A 334 27.43 -11.37 35.03
#